data_AF-A0A2V5W845-F1
#
_entry.id   AF-A0A2V5W845-F1
#
_cell.length_a   1.000
_cell.length_b   1.000
_cell.length_c   1.000
_cell.angle_alpha   90.00
_cell.angle_beta   90.00
_cell.angle_gamma   90.00
#
_symmetry.space_group_name_H-M   'P 1'
#
loop_
_entity.id
_entity.type
_entity.pdbx_description
1 polymer ?
#
loop_
_entity_poly.entity_id
_entity_poly.type
_entity_poly.pdbx_seq_one_letter_code
_entity_poly.pdbx_strand_id
1 'polypeptide(L)'
;FSSLDKFDSGTGWPSFTKPIAPEHVVEKVDNSYNMVRTEVRAKKSNSHLGHIFDDGPPPTKLRYCVNSAAMRFVPAEKLKEEGFHEFFALFVPAAPAGTPK
;
A
#
# COMPACT_ATOMS: atom_id res chain seq x y z
N PHE A 1 -1.05 3.18 1.25
CA PHE A 1 -1.09 1.70 1.28
C PHE A 1 -2.04 1.26 2.38
N SER A 2 -2.62 0.06 2.27
CA SER A 2 -3.52 -0.53 3.28
C SER A 2 -2.81 -1.61 4.06
N SER A 3 -3.12 -1.77 5.36
CA SER A 3 -2.65 -2.92 6.14
C SER A 3 -3.25 -4.25 5.68
N LEU A 4 -4.39 -4.23 4.98
CA LEU A 4 -5.00 -5.44 4.39
C LEU A 4 -4.15 -6.06 3.29
N ASP A 5 -3.37 -5.23 2.60
CA ASP A 5 -2.49 -5.63 1.50
C ASP A 5 -1.03 -5.76 1.95
N LYS A 6 -0.75 -5.55 3.24
CA LYS A 6 0.58 -5.69 3.82
C LYS A 6 0.89 -7.16 4.05
N PHE A 7 2.10 -7.58 3.74
CA PHE A 7 2.61 -8.91 4.08
C PHE A 7 4.03 -8.84 4.62
N ASP A 8 4.49 -9.93 5.22
CA ASP A 8 5.89 -10.09 5.63
C ASP A 8 6.70 -10.66 4.47
N SER A 9 7.63 -9.87 3.95
CA SER A 9 8.53 -10.28 2.87
C SER A 9 9.89 -10.79 3.38
N GLY A 10 10.18 -10.66 4.68
CA GLY A 10 11.50 -10.98 5.25
C GLY A 10 12.63 -10.04 4.81
N THR A 11 12.34 -8.99 4.04
CA THR A 11 13.37 -8.08 3.49
C THR A 11 13.81 -6.97 4.46
N GLY A 12 13.06 -6.74 5.54
CA GLY A 12 13.32 -5.64 6.48
C GLY A 12 12.56 -4.34 6.17
N TRP A 13 11.91 -4.23 5.02
CA TRP A 13 11.06 -3.10 4.65
C TRP A 13 9.58 -3.48 4.60
N PRO A 14 8.66 -2.56 4.98
CA PRO A 14 7.24 -2.83 4.85
C PRO A 14 6.88 -3.08 3.38
N SER A 15 6.23 -4.21 3.14
CA SER A 15 5.92 -4.73 1.82
C SER A 15 4.41 -4.87 1.63
N PHE A 16 3.92 -4.49 0.45
CA PHE A 16 2.51 -4.52 0.09
C PHE A 16 2.32 -5.16 -1.29
N THR A 17 1.15 -5.75 -1.54
CA THR A 17 0.83 -6.36 -2.84
C THR A 17 0.30 -5.35 -3.86
N LYS A 18 -0.30 -4.24 -3.38
CA LYS A 18 -0.84 -3.15 -4.19
C LYS A 18 -0.99 -1.83 -3.39
N PRO A 19 -1.06 -0.67 -4.07
CA PRO A 19 -1.48 0.58 -3.44
C PRO A 19 -2.97 0.55 -3.09
N ILE A 20 -3.36 1.32 -2.06
CA ILE A 20 -4.77 1.48 -1.66
C ILE A 20 -5.60 2.24 -2.70
N ALA A 21 -4.94 3.15 -3.42
CA ALA A 21 -5.49 4.02 -4.45
C ALA A 21 -4.39 4.17 -5.54
N PRO A 22 -4.43 3.37 -6.62
CA PRO A 22 -3.41 3.40 -7.68
C PRO A 22 -3.20 4.81 -8.28
N GLU A 23 -4.26 5.60 -8.35
CA GLU A 23 -4.25 6.97 -8.85
C GLU A 23 -3.45 7.95 -7.99
N HIS A 24 -3.06 7.59 -6.76
CA HIS A 24 -2.22 8.38 -5.86
C HIS A 24 -0.74 8.05 -5.96
N VAL A 25 -0.37 7.05 -6.77
CA VAL A 25 0.99 6.56 -6.94
C VAL A 25 1.42 6.72 -8.40
N VAL A 26 2.71 6.99 -8.60
CA VAL A 26 3.33 7.02 -9.93
C VAL A 26 4.44 5.98 -9.96
N GLU A 27 4.42 5.16 -11.00
CA GLU A 27 5.46 4.21 -11.32
C GLU A 27 6.42 4.83 -12.33
N LYS A 28 7.72 4.78 -12.05
CA LYS A 28 8.75 5.34 -12.92
C LYS A 28 9.89 4.34 -13.08
N VAL A 29 10.36 4.17 -14.30
CA VAL A 29 11.55 3.34 -14.55
C VAL A 29 12.78 3.99 -13.91
N ASP A 30 13.48 3.24 -13.07
CA ASP A 30 14.73 3.59 -12.40
C ASP A 30 15.84 2.68 -12.94
N ASN A 31 16.79 3.29 -13.67
CA ASN A 31 17.95 2.59 -14.25
C ASN A 31 19.24 2.81 -13.42
N SER A 32 19.11 3.27 -12.18
CA SER A 32 20.24 3.52 -11.29
C SER A 32 20.94 2.22 -10.90
N TYR A 33 22.23 2.32 -10.53
CA TYR A 33 23.05 1.18 -10.08
C TYR A 33 23.13 0.01 -11.09
N ASN A 34 22.99 0.29 -12.38
CA ASN A 34 23.06 -0.70 -13.44
C ASN A 34 21.98 -1.80 -13.33
N MET A 35 20.87 -1.48 -12.66
CA MET A 35 19.68 -2.34 -12.53
C MET A 35 18.48 -1.61 -13.15
N VAL A 36 17.56 -2.37 -13.76
CA VAL A 36 16.27 -1.84 -14.21
C VAL A 36 15.24 -2.18 -13.13
N ARG A 37 14.77 -1.16 -12.41
CA ARG A 37 13.73 -1.29 -11.38
C ARG A 37 12.58 -0.33 -11.67
N THR A 38 11.44 -0.56 -11.03
CA THR A 38 10.33 0.39 -11.07
C THR A 38 10.27 1.13 -9.74
N GLU A 39 10.62 2.42 -9.76
CA GLU A 39 10.46 3.34 -8.64
C GLU A 39 8.97 3.67 -8.42
N VAL A 40 8.58 3.73 -7.15
CA VAL A 40 7.25 4.14 -6.68
C VAL A 40 7.36 5.52 -6.06
N ARG A 41 6.55 6.47 -6.52
CA ARG A 41 6.51 7.86 -6.01
C ARG A 41 5.09 8.29 -5.65
N ALA A 42 4.96 9.19 -4.68
CA ALA A 42 3.69 9.81 -4.36
C ALA A 42 3.30 10.82 -5.45
N LYS A 43 2.12 10.68 -6.05
CA LYS A 43 1.69 11.54 -7.16
C LYS A 43 1.61 13.02 -6.79
N LYS A 44 1.14 13.34 -5.58
CA LYS A 44 0.89 14.71 -5.14
C LYS A 44 2.17 15.48 -4.79
N SER A 45 3.13 14.83 -4.12
CA SER A 45 4.36 15.48 -3.63
C SER A 45 5.61 15.12 -4.44
N ASN A 46 5.51 14.16 -5.36
CA ASN A 46 6.63 13.55 -6.07
C ASN A 46 7.71 12.96 -5.14
N SER A 47 7.36 12.67 -3.88
CA SER A 47 8.27 12.05 -2.91
C SER A 47 8.54 10.60 -3.28
N HIS A 48 9.80 10.17 -3.14
CA HIS A 48 10.18 8.77 -3.27
C HIS A 48 9.51 7.95 -2.16
N LEU A 49 8.85 6.85 -2.55
CA LEU A 49 8.24 5.91 -1.61
C LEU A 49 9.07 4.63 -1.53
N GLY A 50 9.50 4.08 -2.67
CA GLY A 50 10.26 2.84 -2.72
C GLY A 50 10.33 2.25 -4.13
N HIS A 51 10.27 0.92 -4.25
CA HIS A 51 10.39 0.20 -5.52
C HIS A 51 9.39 -0.96 -5.62
N ILE A 52 9.06 -1.36 -6.85
CA ILE A 52 8.25 -2.55 -7.17
C ILE A 52 9.16 -3.67 -7.64
N PHE A 53 8.87 -4.88 -7.18
CA PHE A 53 9.50 -6.13 -7.58
C PHE A 53 8.43 -7.15 -8.02
N ASP A 54 8.80 -8.10 -8.87
CA ASP A 54 7.96 -9.17 -9.42
C ASP A 54 8.03 -10.49 -8.61
N ASP A 55 8.51 -10.41 -7.37
CA ASP A 55 8.70 -11.50 -6.42
C ASP A 55 7.65 -11.51 -5.29
N GLY A 56 6.51 -10.83 -5.51
CA GLY A 56 5.42 -10.77 -4.54
C GLY A 56 4.57 -12.05 -4.48
N PRO A 57 3.67 -12.16 -3.50
CA PRO A 57 2.73 -13.27 -3.43
C PRO A 57 1.68 -13.19 -4.55
N PRO A 58 1.06 -14.32 -4.92
CA PRO A 58 -0.12 -14.30 -5.79
C PRO A 58 -1.28 -13.51 -5.12
N PRO A 59 -2.21 -12.94 -5.91
CA PRO A 59 -2.36 -13.11 -7.36
C PRO A 59 -1.55 -12.14 -8.21
N THR A 60 -1.15 -10.98 -7.67
CA THR A 60 -0.48 -9.94 -8.46
C THR A 60 0.97 -10.29 -8.75
N LYS A 61 1.62 -11.08 -7.88
CA LYS A 61 3.07 -11.32 -7.88
C LYS A 61 3.91 -10.05 -7.75
N LEU A 62 3.28 -8.93 -7.38
CA LEU A 62 3.97 -7.67 -7.18
C LEU A 62 4.27 -7.46 -5.71
N ARG A 63 5.48 -7.00 -5.43
CA ARG A 63 5.91 -6.55 -4.12
C ARG A 63 6.27 -5.08 -4.17
N TYR A 64 5.41 -4.25 -3.60
CA TYR A 64 5.69 -2.85 -3.32
C TYR A 64 6.53 -2.77 -2.04
N CYS A 65 7.84 -2.63 -2.21
CA CYS A 65 8.78 -2.44 -1.12
C CYS A 65 8.88 -0.94 -0.83
N VAL A 66 8.33 -0.50 0.31
CA VAL A 66 8.18 0.93 0.62
C VAL A 66 9.02 1.29 1.84
N ASN A 67 9.56 2.50 1.86
CA ASN A 67 10.28 3.02 3.01
C ASN A 67 9.31 3.40 4.13
N SER A 68 9.52 2.89 5.34
CA SER A 68 8.72 3.26 6.51
C SER A 68 8.80 4.77 6.81
N ALA A 69 9.97 5.37 6.61
CA ALA A 69 10.20 6.81 6.79
C ALA A 69 9.40 7.69 5.82
N ALA A 70 8.91 7.13 4.70
CA ALA A 70 8.08 7.84 3.73
C ALA A 70 6.57 7.78 4.06
N MET A 71 6.19 7.17 5.18
CA MET A 71 4.80 6.92 5.54
C MET A 71 4.52 7.25 7.01
N ARG A 72 3.26 7.62 7.28
CA ARG A 72 2.70 7.68 8.63
C ARG A 72 1.57 6.68 8.73
N PHE A 73 1.57 5.88 9.80
CA PHE A 73 0.50 4.95 10.07
C PHE A 73 -0.70 5.66 10.70
N VAL A 74 -1.90 5.36 10.21
CA VAL A 74 -3.18 5.82 10.78
C VAL A 74 -3.98 4.57 11.18
N PRO A 75 -4.28 4.38 12.48
CA PRO A 75 -5.14 3.30 12.92
C PRO A 75 -6.54 3.40 12.30
N ALA A 76 -7.18 2.26 12.01
CA ALA A 76 -8.50 2.22 11.35
C ALA A 76 -9.57 3.05 12.10
N GLU A 77 -9.53 3.02 13.42
CA GLU A 77 -10.43 3.78 14.31
C GLU A 77 -10.31 5.30 14.13
N LYS A 78 -9.12 5.79 13.76
CA LYS A 78 -8.83 7.22 13.59
C LYS A 78 -9.00 7.72 12.16
N LEU A 79 -9.32 6.85 11.20
CA LEU A 79 -9.45 7.24 9.79
C LEU A 79 -10.48 8.35 9.57
N LYS A 80 -11.63 8.29 10.26
CA LYS A 80 -12.66 9.32 10.16
C LYS A 80 -12.22 10.66 10.75
N GLU A 81 -11.55 10.64 11.90
CA GLU A 81 -11.08 11.84 12.58
C GLU A 81 -10.00 12.56 11.76
N GLU A 82 -9.19 11.80 11.03
CA GLU A 82 -8.12 12.33 10.19
C GLU A 82 -8.55 12.65 8.74
N GLY A 83 -9.85 12.55 8.43
CA GLY A 83 -10.42 12.93 7.14
C GLY A 83 -10.35 11.84 6.04
N PHE A 84 -9.94 10.62 6.36
CA PHE A 84 -9.82 9.48 5.45
C PHE A 84 -11.11 8.64 5.41
N HIS A 85 -12.27 9.30 5.30
CA HIS A 85 -13.58 8.65 5.41
C HIS A 85 -13.80 7.56 4.35
N GLU A 86 -13.33 7.77 3.12
CA GLU A 86 -13.50 6.83 2.01
C GLU A 86 -12.83 5.46 2.27
N PHE A 87 -11.76 5.43 3.06
CA PHE A 87 -11.02 4.21 3.34
C PHE A 87 -11.55 3.48 4.58
N PHE A 88 -12.37 4.12 5.40
CA PHE A 88 -12.92 3.50 6.62
C PHE A 88 -13.73 2.24 6.30
N ALA A 89 -14.52 2.27 5.22
CA ALA A 89 -15.36 1.14 4.81
C ALA A 89 -14.56 -0.15 4.52
N LEU A 90 -13.26 -0.04 4.19
CA LEU A 90 -12.40 -1.20 3.97
C LEU A 90 -12.12 -2.00 5.25
N PHE A 91 -12.25 -1.36 6.41
CA PHE A 91 -11.86 -1.92 7.71
C PHE A 91 -13.05 -2.22 8.62
N VAL A 92 -14.28 -1.93 8.17
CA VAL A 92 -15.49 -2.28 8.91
C VAL A 92 -15.84 -3.74 8.62
N PRO A 93 -15.93 -4.62 9.63
CA PRO A 93 -16.47 -5.96 9.41
C PRO A 93 -17.90 -5.84 8.88
N ALA A 94 -18.21 -6.57 7.81
CA ALA A 94 -19.58 -6.65 7.30
C ALA A 94 -20.52 -6.99 8.47
N ALA A 95 -21.56 -6.18 8.67
CA ALA A 95 -22.57 -6.46 9.68
C ALA A 95 -23.05 -7.91 9.50
N PRO A 96 -23.20 -8.70 10.57
CA PRO A 96 -23.72 -10.06 10.43
C PRO A 96 -25.08 -9.96 9.74
N ALA A 97 -25.20 -10.63 8.59
CA ALA A 97 -26.47 -10.74 7.88
C ALA A 97 -27.50 -11.27 8.89
N GLY A 98 -28.46 -10.42 9.25
CA GLY A 98 -29.48 -10.76 10.23
C GLY A 98 -30.16 -12.07 9.84
N THR A 99 -30.17 -13.02 10.76
CA THR A 99 -31.00 -14.23 10.66
C THR A 99 -32.46 -13.79 10.52
N PRO A 100 -33.16 -14.15 9.43
CA PRO A 100 -34.59 -13.95 9.38
C PRO A 100 -35.23 -14.82 10.46
N LYS A 101 -36.08 -14.20 11.29
CA LYS A 101 -36.90 -14.86 12.30
C LYS A 101 -38.09 -15.56 11.63
#